data_AF-A0A940TIX4-F1
#
_entry.id   AF-A0A940TIX4-F1
#
_cell.length_a   1.000
_cell.length_b   1.000
_cell.length_c   1.000
_cell.angle_alpha   90.00
_cell.angle_beta   90.00
_cell.angle_gamma   90.00
#
_symmetry.space_group_name_H-M   'P 1'
#
loop_
_entity.id
_entity.type
_entity.pdbx_description
1 polymer ?
#
loop_
_entity_poly.entity_id
_entity_poly.type
_entity_poly.pdbx_seq_one_letter_code
_entity_poly.pdbx_strand_id
1 'polypeptide(L)'
;MRKSIIAAALLASVLSITACGPTENVNVAEENYDAAEGTTAAETTEETTEATTEETTAETTTEATTVVTTEVTTTAETSAVSEVSGETEKKDEAEKKDEKTEESKSAEGFSSIYADLDNRAFGYNGKVLKLGESTFQDLVDAGVPFSEDDLLDADNNVKSGKTSDYYTLHVEDSKYSNLQLVFVNDTDTNIKLKECKLEMARWWAMIPKPTHDEEYNAELKADLEAAAKHVSFAFPLTLTKSELIANSGEPTSEKLGTEYKNPGEVYGGYRFTFDTDSEVLQDVSIELLY
;
A
#
# COMPACT_ATOMS: atom_id res chain seq x y z
N MET A 1 -18.34 -11.11 -49.57
CA MET A 1 -16.96 -10.61 -49.79
C MET A 1 -17.00 -9.15 -50.18
N ARG A 2 -16.31 -8.27 -49.45
CA ARG A 2 -15.38 -7.23 -49.97
C ARG A 2 -14.87 -6.45 -48.75
N LYS A 3 -13.56 -6.39 -48.58
CA LYS A 3 -12.88 -5.69 -47.49
C LYS A 3 -12.61 -4.25 -47.94
N SER A 4 -12.75 -3.29 -47.04
CA SER A 4 -12.18 -1.95 -47.20
C SER A 4 -11.16 -1.74 -46.09
N ILE A 5 -9.90 -1.65 -46.48
CA ILE A 5 -8.77 -1.35 -45.58
C ILE A 5 -8.49 0.15 -45.73
N ILE A 6 -8.38 0.87 -44.62
CA ILE A 6 -7.83 2.23 -44.61
C ILE A 6 -6.58 2.18 -43.74
N ALA A 7 -5.44 2.44 -44.37
CA ALA A 7 -4.18 2.69 -43.69
C ALA A 7 -3.91 4.19 -43.71
N ALA A 8 -3.58 4.77 -42.55
CA ALA A 8 -3.09 6.14 -42.44
C ALA A 8 -1.58 6.11 -42.18
N ALA A 9 -0.81 6.91 -42.91
CA ALA A 9 0.64 6.87 -42.91
C ALA A 9 1.26 7.81 -41.86
N LEU A 10 2.38 7.39 -41.28
CA LEU A 10 3.27 8.23 -40.48
C LEU A 10 3.89 9.35 -41.34
N LEU A 11 3.90 10.57 -40.81
CA LEU A 11 4.70 11.69 -41.32
C LEU A 11 5.76 12.05 -40.27
N ALA A 12 6.99 11.60 -40.49
CA ALA A 12 8.15 12.04 -39.74
C ALA A 12 8.77 13.27 -40.43
N SER A 13 8.71 14.44 -39.81
CA SER A 13 9.32 15.67 -40.31
C SER A 13 10.70 15.90 -39.69
N VAL A 14 11.76 15.60 -40.44
CA VAL A 14 13.14 15.93 -40.09
C VAL A 14 13.36 17.42 -40.36
N LEU A 15 13.72 18.21 -39.34
CA LEU A 15 14.24 19.58 -39.53
C LEU A 15 15.76 19.56 -39.61
N SER A 16 16.29 19.75 -40.81
CA SER A 16 17.71 19.97 -41.09
C SER A 16 18.12 21.43 -40.91
N ILE A 17 19.23 21.66 -40.22
CA ILE A 17 19.84 22.97 -39.96
C ILE A 17 20.54 23.50 -41.24
N THR A 18 20.45 24.81 -41.50
CA THR A 18 21.35 25.53 -42.44
C THR A 18 21.46 27.00 -42.03
N ALA A 19 22.66 27.59 -42.15
CA ALA A 19 22.99 28.91 -41.59
C ALA A 19 23.59 29.88 -42.63
N CYS A 20 23.37 31.20 -42.42
CA CYS A 20 24.09 32.40 -42.90
C CYS A 20 23.17 33.62 -42.62
N GLY A 21 23.56 34.81 -42.13
CA GLY A 21 24.81 35.47 -41.66
C GLY A 21 24.41 36.93 -41.25
N PRO A 22 25.30 37.95 -41.14
CA PRO A 22 26.77 37.94 -41.06
C PRO A 22 27.39 38.83 -39.93
N THR A 23 28.66 38.54 -39.59
CA THR A 23 29.77 39.43 -39.15
C THR A 23 29.56 40.69 -38.29
N GLU A 24 30.33 40.77 -37.19
CA GLU A 24 31.41 41.77 -37.04
C GLU A 24 32.71 41.08 -36.56
N ASN A 25 33.88 41.67 -36.85
CA ASN A 25 35.21 41.05 -36.71
C ASN A 25 36.01 41.58 -35.51
N VAL A 26 36.81 40.73 -34.86
CA VAL A 26 38.19 41.10 -34.45
C VAL A 26 39.16 39.91 -34.63
N ASN A 27 39.87 39.94 -35.76
CA ASN A 27 41.28 39.57 -35.99
C ASN A 27 42.10 38.67 -35.03
N VAL A 28 42.72 37.63 -35.65
CA VAL A 28 44.20 37.35 -35.69
C VAL A 28 44.88 36.84 -34.40
N ALA A 29 45.69 35.77 -34.40
CA ALA A 29 46.01 34.76 -35.43
C ALA A 29 46.71 33.51 -34.81
N GLU A 30 46.77 32.42 -35.59
CA GLU A 30 47.96 31.58 -35.96
C GLU A 30 49.20 31.55 -35.04
N GLU A 31 50.07 30.54 -34.97
CA GLU A 31 50.21 29.12 -35.43
C GLU A 31 51.42 28.56 -34.60
N ASN A 32 51.73 27.27 -34.42
CA ASN A 32 51.11 25.93 -34.58
C ASN A 32 52.15 24.88 -34.07
N TYR A 33 51.82 23.58 -34.08
CA TYR A 33 52.72 22.42 -33.81
C TYR A 33 53.23 22.29 -32.35
N ASP A 34 53.73 21.14 -31.88
CA ASP A 34 53.38 19.70 -32.08
C ASP A 34 54.15 18.91 -30.99
N ALA A 35 53.75 17.65 -30.75
CA ALA A 35 54.51 16.51 -30.21
C ALA A 35 55.58 16.63 -29.10
N ALA A 36 55.55 15.58 -28.26
CA ALA A 36 56.67 14.85 -27.63
C ALA A 36 57.01 15.10 -26.15
N GLU A 37 56.81 14.01 -25.40
CA GLU A 37 57.65 13.39 -24.35
C GLU A 37 58.53 14.26 -23.41
N GLY A 38 58.42 13.99 -22.10
CA GLY A 38 59.35 14.56 -21.11
C GLY A 38 59.09 14.15 -19.67
N THR A 39 59.45 12.93 -19.30
CA THR A 39 59.50 12.44 -17.90
C THR A 39 60.23 13.39 -16.95
N THR A 40 59.68 13.70 -15.77
CA THR A 40 60.44 13.73 -14.50
C THR A 40 59.51 13.76 -13.28
N ALA A 41 59.95 13.14 -12.19
CA ALA A 41 59.22 13.07 -10.93
C ALA A 41 59.47 14.31 -10.06
N ALA A 42 58.46 14.67 -9.25
CA ALA A 42 58.64 15.47 -8.04
C ALA A 42 57.66 14.98 -6.97
N GLU A 43 58.21 14.56 -5.83
CA GLU A 43 57.45 14.42 -4.58
C GLU A 43 57.03 15.81 -4.07
N THR A 44 55.97 15.91 -3.27
CA THR A 44 56.00 16.36 -1.85
C THR A 44 54.60 16.83 -1.40
N THR A 45 54.31 16.60 -0.11
CA THR A 45 53.28 17.25 0.74
C THR A 45 51.82 16.81 0.58
N GLU A 46 51.40 15.99 1.54
CA GLU A 46 50.02 15.97 2.05
C GLU A 46 49.77 17.25 2.88
N GLU A 47 48.60 17.85 2.76
CA GLU A 47 48.15 18.93 3.65
C GLU A 47 46.99 18.43 4.52
N THR A 48 47.32 18.01 5.74
CA THR A 48 46.34 17.62 6.76
C THR A 48 45.54 18.84 7.20
N THR A 49 44.23 18.82 7.01
CA THR A 49 43.32 19.81 7.62
C THR A 49 42.55 19.14 8.76
N GLU A 50 42.83 19.53 10.00
CA GLU A 50 42.08 19.08 11.17
C GLU A 50 40.69 19.73 11.20
N ALA A 51 39.65 18.95 11.47
CA ALA A 51 38.30 19.44 11.76
C ALA A 51 37.84 18.87 13.10
N THR A 52 37.87 19.73 14.13
CA THR A 52 37.29 19.48 15.45
C THR A 52 35.80 19.14 15.33
N THR A 53 35.32 18.19 16.12
CA THR A 53 33.87 18.02 16.37
C THR A 53 33.66 17.65 17.84
N GLU A 54 32.67 18.28 18.46
CA GLU A 54 32.46 18.30 19.91
C GLU A 54 31.78 17.02 20.42
N GLU A 55 32.20 16.50 21.58
CA GLU A 55 31.46 15.45 22.27
C GLU A 55 30.13 15.98 22.79
N THR A 56 29.02 15.33 22.42
CA THR A 56 27.72 15.51 23.10
C THR A 56 27.35 14.23 23.83
N THR A 57 27.58 14.23 25.14
CA THR A 57 27.20 13.14 26.05
C THR A 57 25.70 13.15 26.30
N ALA A 58 25.01 12.05 25.99
CA ALA A 58 23.59 11.87 26.31
C ALA A 58 23.43 10.78 27.39
N GLU A 59 23.15 11.18 28.63
CA GLU A 59 22.72 10.25 29.68
C GLU A 59 21.36 9.65 29.33
N THR A 60 21.24 8.32 29.40
CA THR A 60 19.95 7.62 29.28
C THR A 60 19.54 7.10 30.66
N THR A 61 18.63 7.82 31.31
CA THR A 61 18.05 7.39 32.59
C THR A 61 17.07 6.23 32.35
N THR A 62 17.36 5.08 32.94
CA THR A 62 16.45 3.94 33.01
C THR A 62 15.55 4.07 34.24
N GLU A 63 14.23 4.20 34.03
CA GLU A 63 13.25 3.91 35.09
C GLU A 63 12.51 2.61 34.78
N ALA A 64 12.72 1.62 35.64
CA ALA A 64 11.95 0.39 35.65
C ALA A 64 10.67 0.61 36.46
N THR A 65 9.50 0.49 35.84
CA THR A 65 8.22 0.47 36.58
C THR A 65 7.85 -0.96 36.95
N THR A 66 7.64 -1.18 38.25
CA THR A 66 7.45 -2.49 38.87
C THR A 66 6.07 -3.10 38.61
N VAL A 67 6.05 -4.41 38.36
CA VAL A 67 4.84 -5.25 38.40
C VAL A 67 4.29 -5.31 39.82
N VAL A 68 3.00 -5.05 40.01
CA VAL A 68 2.27 -5.36 41.26
C VAL A 68 1.12 -6.31 40.93
N THR A 69 1.39 -7.60 41.10
CA THR A 69 0.34 -8.64 41.11
C THR A 69 -0.41 -8.56 42.44
N THR A 70 -1.74 -8.46 42.41
CA THR A 70 -2.57 -8.67 43.60
C THR A 70 -3.71 -9.63 43.23
N GLU A 71 -3.61 -10.87 43.70
CA GLU A 71 -4.71 -11.83 43.70
C GLU A 71 -5.42 -11.85 45.08
N VAL A 72 -6.47 -12.66 45.19
CA VAL A 72 -7.05 -13.25 46.42
C VAL A 72 -8.40 -12.70 46.93
N THR A 73 -9.46 -13.27 46.34
CA THR A 73 -10.68 -13.88 46.96
C THR A 73 -11.75 -13.09 47.75
N THR A 74 -12.99 -13.26 47.25
CA THR A 74 -14.18 -13.79 47.97
C THR A 74 -14.83 -13.00 49.13
N THR A 75 -16.08 -12.59 48.90
CA THR A 75 -17.21 -13.07 49.75
C THR A 75 -18.52 -13.05 48.98
N ALA A 76 -19.33 -14.10 49.15
CA ALA A 76 -20.72 -14.13 48.71
C ALA A 76 -21.62 -13.77 49.90
N GLU A 77 -22.66 -12.98 49.68
CA GLU A 77 -23.80 -12.91 50.60
C GLU A 77 -25.10 -13.27 49.88
N THR A 78 -25.84 -14.17 50.53
CA THR A 78 -27.08 -14.76 50.06
C THR A 78 -28.25 -13.96 50.63
N SER A 79 -29.29 -13.70 49.84
CA SER A 79 -30.59 -13.26 50.37
C SER A 79 -31.73 -13.69 49.44
N ALA A 80 -32.28 -14.87 49.71
CA ALA A 80 -33.70 -15.13 49.50
C ALA A 80 -34.45 -14.60 50.74
N VAL A 81 -35.73 -14.22 50.75
CA VAL A 81 -36.93 -14.95 50.30
C VAL A 81 -38.12 -13.96 50.26
N SER A 82 -38.97 -14.03 49.24
CA SER A 82 -40.44 -14.21 49.38
C SER A 82 -41.17 -14.00 48.05
N GLU A 83 -41.90 -15.02 47.65
CA GLU A 83 -42.93 -14.94 46.61
C GLU A 83 -44.21 -14.29 47.18
N VAL A 84 -45.09 -13.77 46.31
CA VAL A 84 -46.49 -14.23 46.16
C VAL A 84 -47.21 -13.41 45.07
N SER A 85 -47.53 -14.12 44.00
CA SER A 85 -48.74 -14.09 43.16
C SER A 85 -49.48 -12.78 42.84
N GLY A 86 -49.60 -12.52 41.53
CA GLY A 86 -50.65 -11.70 40.92
C GLY A 86 -50.73 -11.93 39.42
N GLU A 87 -51.72 -12.70 38.94
CA GLU A 87 -51.93 -12.94 37.51
C GLU A 87 -52.41 -11.69 36.74
N THR A 88 -52.21 -11.78 35.42
CA THR A 88 -52.97 -11.16 34.30
C THR A 88 -52.42 -9.85 33.71
N GLU A 89 -51.78 -9.93 32.54
CA GLU A 89 -52.43 -9.69 31.23
C GLU A 89 -51.47 -9.97 30.05
N LYS A 90 -52.01 -10.07 28.83
CA LYS A 90 -51.32 -10.43 27.59
C LYS A 90 -50.68 -9.21 26.89
N LYS A 91 -49.80 -9.51 25.92
CA LYS A 91 -49.13 -8.65 24.91
C LYS A 91 -47.64 -8.40 25.24
N ASP A 92 -46.69 -8.57 24.33
CA ASP A 92 -46.73 -9.10 22.94
C ASP A 92 -45.53 -10.02 22.72
N GLU A 93 -45.73 -11.18 22.09
CA GLU A 93 -44.63 -11.96 21.51
C GLU A 93 -44.18 -11.26 20.22
N ALA A 94 -43.18 -10.40 20.35
CA ALA A 94 -42.40 -9.95 19.19
C ALA A 94 -41.50 -11.10 18.74
N GLU A 95 -41.97 -11.86 17.74
CA GLU A 95 -41.17 -12.89 17.07
C GLU A 95 -39.80 -12.35 16.65
N LYS A 96 -38.78 -13.22 16.78
CA LYS A 96 -37.47 -13.06 16.14
C LYS A 96 -37.63 -12.53 14.72
N LYS A 97 -37.08 -11.34 14.48
CA LYS A 97 -36.43 -11.07 13.21
C LYS A 97 -34.93 -11.21 13.46
N ASP A 98 -34.42 -12.43 13.32
CA ASP A 98 -33.00 -12.59 13.02
C ASP A 98 -32.75 -11.79 11.75
N GLU A 99 -32.05 -10.67 11.86
CA GLU A 99 -31.39 -10.09 10.69
C GLU A 99 -30.33 -11.10 10.28
N LYS A 100 -30.73 -11.95 9.34
CA LYS A 100 -29.82 -12.76 8.56
C LYS A 100 -28.81 -11.78 7.95
N THR A 101 -27.63 -11.71 8.55
CA THR A 101 -26.43 -11.16 7.94
C THR A 101 -26.39 -11.74 6.53
N GLU A 102 -26.57 -10.89 5.51
CA GLU A 102 -26.30 -11.33 4.16
C GLU A 102 -24.80 -11.57 4.11
N GLU A 103 -24.39 -12.85 4.04
CA GLU A 103 -23.01 -13.21 3.70
C GLU A 103 -22.65 -12.42 2.45
N SER A 104 -21.82 -11.38 2.61
CA SER A 104 -21.44 -10.55 1.47
C SER A 104 -20.67 -11.45 0.53
N LYS A 105 -21.29 -11.81 -0.59
CA LYS A 105 -20.62 -12.60 -1.61
C LYS A 105 -19.46 -11.78 -2.14
N SER A 106 -18.26 -12.22 -1.79
CA SER A 106 -17.00 -11.80 -2.39
C SER A 106 -17.16 -11.66 -3.90
N ALA A 107 -16.64 -10.57 -4.46
CA ALA A 107 -16.83 -10.26 -5.88
C ALA A 107 -16.21 -11.35 -6.77
N GLU A 108 -16.77 -11.55 -7.97
CA GLU A 108 -16.37 -12.63 -8.87
C GLU A 108 -14.87 -12.56 -9.21
N GLY A 109 -14.12 -13.59 -8.82
CA GLY A 109 -12.66 -13.67 -8.97
C GLY A 109 -11.85 -13.61 -7.67
N PHE A 110 -12.47 -13.24 -6.54
CA PHE A 110 -11.84 -13.29 -5.22
C PHE A 110 -12.13 -14.58 -4.45
N SER A 111 -11.36 -14.85 -3.40
CA SER A 111 -11.64 -15.92 -2.43
C SER A 111 -12.88 -15.61 -1.59
N SER A 112 -13.52 -16.66 -1.06
CA SER A 112 -14.58 -16.52 -0.04
C SER A 112 -14.01 -16.22 1.36
N ILE A 113 -12.71 -16.40 1.56
CA ILE A 113 -12.00 -16.04 2.79
C ILE A 113 -11.33 -14.68 2.57
N TYR A 114 -11.52 -13.74 3.49
CA TYR A 114 -11.03 -12.37 3.40
C TYR A 114 -9.50 -12.29 3.53
N ALA A 115 -8.93 -13.07 4.45
CA ALA A 115 -7.49 -13.17 4.68
C ALA A 115 -6.89 -14.48 4.09
N ASP A 116 -7.21 -14.78 2.83
CA ASP A 116 -6.73 -15.98 2.14
C ASP A 116 -5.23 -15.88 1.79
N LEU A 117 -4.39 -16.58 2.55
CA LEU A 117 -2.93 -16.57 2.41
C LEU A 117 -2.43 -17.24 1.12
N ASP A 118 -3.22 -18.10 0.49
CA ASP A 118 -2.88 -18.77 -0.78
C ASP A 118 -3.33 -17.94 -1.99
N ASN A 119 -4.39 -17.12 -1.84
CA ASN A 119 -4.99 -16.32 -2.91
C ASN A 119 -4.93 -14.80 -2.64
N ARG A 120 -3.77 -14.32 -2.19
CA ARG A 120 -3.50 -12.90 -1.91
C ARG A 120 -3.73 -12.01 -3.14
N ALA A 121 -4.79 -11.20 -3.09
CA ALA A 121 -5.19 -10.32 -4.18
C ALA A 121 -5.92 -9.06 -3.70
N PHE A 122 -5.86 -8.02 -4.53
CA PHE A 122 -6.80 -6.89 -4.53
C PHE A 122 -7.36 -6.75 -5.95
N GLY A 123 -8.22 -5.77 -6.20
CA GLY A 123 -8.71 -5.48 -7.55
C GLY A 123 -8.71 -3.99 -7.85
N TYR A 124 -8.46 -3.65 -9.12
CA TYR A 124 -8.55 -2.29 -9.63
C TYR A 124 -9.39 -2.24 -10.91
N ASN A 125 -10.36 -1.32 -10.99
CA ASN A 125 -11.31 -1.17 -12.10
C ASN A 125 -11.98 -2.50 -12.52
N GLY A 126 -12.31 -3.36 -11.55
CA GLY A 126 -12.92 -4.67 -11.76
C GLY A 126 -11.98 -5.77 -12.27
N LYS A 127 -10.66 -5.51 -12.42
CA LYS A 127 -9.65 -6.56 -12.64
C LYS A 127 -9.07 -7.01 -11.30
N VAL A 128 -9.07 -8.31 -11.05
CA VAL A 128 -8.37 -8.90 -9.89
C VAL A 128 -6.87 -8.97 -10.19
N LEU A 129 -6.08 -8.46 -9.25
CA LEU A 129 -4.63 -8.30 -9.30
C LEU A 129 -4.03 -9.09 -8.14
N LYS A 130 -3.26 -10.12 -8.48
CA LYS A 130 -2.72 -11.09 -7.52
C LYS A 130 -1.26 -10.81 -7.21
N LEU A 131 -0.90 -10.88 -5.94
CA LEU A 131 0.50 -10.78 -5.53
C LEU A 131 1.28 -12.01 -6.02
N GLY A 132 2.50 -11.81 -6.52
CA GLY A 132 3.36 -12.88 -7.05
C GLY A 132 2.97 -13.44 -8.43
N GLU A 133 1.83 -13.01 -8.97
CA GLU A 133 1.38 -13.32 -10.34
C GLU A 133 1.31 -12.07 -11.23
N SER A 134 0.61 -11.02 -10.79
CA SER A 134 0.42 -9.79 -11.58
C SER A 134 1.69 -8.94 -11.62
N THR A 135 2.02 -8.43 -12.80
CA THR A 135 3.19 -7.58 -13.06
C THR A 135 2.85 -6.09 -12.95
N PHE A 136 3.86 -5.22 -12.85
CA PHE A 136 3.66 -3.76 -12.98
C PHE A 136 2.87 -3.40 -14.25
N GLN A 137 3.14 -4.06 -15.39
CA GLN A 137 2.36 -3.83 -16.62
C GLN A 137 0.89 -4.22 -16.47
N ASP A 138 0.55 -5.32 -15.77
CA ASP A 138 -0.85 -5.71 -15.55
C ASP A 138 -1.62 -4.66 -14.73
N LEU A 139 -0.94 -3.97 -13.81
CA LEU A 139 -1.54 -2.89 -13.01
C LEU A 139 -1.72 -1.61 -13.85
N VAL A 140 -0.74 -1.25 -14.69
CA VAL A 140 -0.91 -0.17 -15.69
C VAL A 140 -2.08 -0.49 -16.64
N ASP A 141 -2.16 -1.73 -17.14
CA ASP A 141 -3.23 -2.19 -18.02
C ASP A 141 -4.60 -2.29 -17.31
N ALA A 142 -4.63 -2.34 -15.97
CA ALA A 142 -5.85 -2.20 -15.17
C ALA A 142 -6.29 -0.74 -14.97
N GLY A 143 -5.47 0.23 -15.37
CA GLY A 143 -5.72 1.65 -15.17
C GLY A 143 -5.44 2.11 -13.74
N VAL A 144 -4.53 1.44 -13.02
CA VAL A 144 -3.98 1.97 -11.76
C VAL A 144 -3.29 3.32 -12.07
N PRO A 145 -3.59 4.40 -11.33
CA PRO A 145 -3.24 5.77 -11.72
C PRO A 145 -1.79 6.13 -11.35
N PHE A 146 -0.84 5.40 -11.92
CA PHE A 146 0.58 5.75 -11.88
C PHE A 146 0.82 7.13 -12.51
N SER A 147 1.74 7.91 -11.94
CA SER A 147 2.12 9.20 -12.50
C SER A 147 2.91 9.05 -13.81
N GLU A 148 3.02 10.12 -14.59
CA GLU A 148 3.85 10.09 -15.81
C GLU A 148 5.30 9.71 -15.50
N ASP A 149 5.85 10.16 -14.36
CA ASP A 149 7.20 9.83 -13.92
C ASP A 149 7.34 8.34 -13.55
N ASP A 150 6.37 7.76 -12.83
CA ASP A 150 6.37 6.32 -12.49
C ASP A 150 6.37 5.43 -13.76
N LEU A 151 5.68 5.89 -14.81
CA LEU A 151 5.59 5.18 -16.09
C LEU A 151 6.89 5.26 -16.92
N LEU A 152 7.73 6.27 -16.71
CA LEU A 152 9.06 6.35 -17.35
C LEU A 152 10.00 5.24 -16.84
N ASP A 153 9.83 4.82 -15.58
CA ASP A 153 10.65 3.78 -14.96
C ASP A 153 10.30 2.35 -15.43
N ALA A 154 9.20 2.16 -16.16
CA ALA A 154 8.72 0.85 -16.62
C ALA A 154 9.78 0.03 -17.41
N ASP A 155 10.67 0.72 -18.13
CA ASP A 155 11.78 0.12 -18.89
C ASP A 155 13.15 0.16 -18.17
N ASN A 156 13.20 0.54 -16.89
CA ASN A 156 14.41 0.42 -16.06
C ASN A 156 14.71 -1.06 -15.74
N ASN A 157 15.99 -1.38 -15.59
CA ASN A 157 16.43 -2.72 -15.20
C ASN A 157 16.38 -2.89 -13.67
N VAL A 158 15.58 -3.83 -13.18
CA VAL A 158 15.58 -4.25 -11.78
C VAL A 158 16.49 -5.47 -11.62
N LYS A 159 17.39 -5.45 -10.64
CA LYS A 159 18.32 -6.55 -10.39
C LYS A 159 17.60 -7.76 -9.78
N SER A 160 18.10 -8.97 -10.04
CA SER A 160 17.63 -10.20 -9.41
C SER A 160 17.54 -10.05 -7.87
N GLY A 161 16.44 -10.51 -7.27
CA GLY A 161 16.21 -10.47 -5.83
C GLY A 161 16.18 -9.05 -5.26
N LYS A 162 15.64 -8.08 -6.02
CA LYS A 162 15.44 -6.70 -5.57
C LYS A 162 14.00 -6.26 -5.82
N THR A 163 13.52 -5.43 -4.90
CA THR A 163 12.25 -4.74 -4.99
C THR A 163 12.44 -3.36 -5.62
N SER A 164 11.34 -2.76 -6.09
CA SER A 164 11.22 -1.32 -6.32
C SER A 164 11.19 -0.56 -4.99
N ASP A 165 11.23 0.76 -5.09
CA ASP A 165 10.72 1.65 -4.05
C ASP A 165 9.17 1.59 -3.98
N TYR A 166 8.58 2.32 -3.04
CA TYR A 166 7.13 2.38 -2.85
C TYR A 166 6.46 3.33 -3.86
N TYR A 167 5.63 2.79 -4.75
CA TYR A 167 4.69 3.60 -5.54
C TYR A 167 3.51 3.97 -4.64
N THR A 168 3.31 5.26 -4.38
CA THR A 168 2.21 5.76 -3.53
C THR A 168 1.25 6.59 -4.37
N LEU A 169 -0.01 6.18 -4.40
CA LEU A 169 -1.00 6.53 -5.41
C LEU A 169 -2.30 6.97 -4.73
N HIS A 170 -2.99 7.97 -5.28
CA HIS A 170 -4.37 8.26 -4.91
C HIS A 170 -5.32 7.35 -5.69
N VAL A 171 -6.39 6.87 -5.06
CA VAL A 171 -7.44 6.13 -5.77
C VAL A 171 -8.27 7.12 -6.58
N GLU A 172 -8.59 6.78 -7.83
CA GLU A 172 -9.41 7.63 -8.70
C GLU A 172 -10.80 7.91 -8.09
N ASP A 173 -11.38 9.08 -8.39
CA ASP A 173 -12.61 9.63 -7.81
C ASP A 173 -12.65 9.79 -6.27
N SER A 174 -11.61 9.41 -5.52
CA SER A 174 -11.50 9.56 -4.07
C SER A 174 -10.50 10.66 -3.66
N LYS A 175 -10.84 11.39 -2.60
CA LYS A 175 -10.02 12.42 -1.96
C LYS A 175 -9.12 11.87 -0.86
N TYR A 176 -9.56 10.79 -0.20
CA TYR A 176 -8.95 10.34 1.05
C TYR A 176 -8.40 8.91 0.99
N SER A 177 -8.67 8.18 -0.09
CA SER A 177 -8.23 6.79 -0.29
C SER A 177 -6.95 6.71 -1.12
N ASN A 178 -6.05 5.82 -0.71
CA ASN A 178 -4.72 5.69 -1.27
C ASN A 178 -4.34 4.21 -1.46
N LEU A 179 -3.44 3.97 -2.40
CA LEU A 179 -2.76 2.70 -2.61
C LEU A 179 -1.25 2.88 -2.48
N GLN A 180 -0.58 1.86 -1.96
CA GLN A 180 0.87 1.75 -1.97
C GLN A 180 1.28 0.37 -2.48
N LEU A 181 2.15 0.35 -3.49
CA LEU A 181 2.55 -0.84 -4.23
C LEU A 181 4.07 -1.00 -4.20
N VAL A 182 4.52 -2.24 -4.14
CA VAL A 182 5.93 -2.63 -4.33
C VAL A 182 5.99 -3.76 -5.34
N PHE A 183 7.02 -3.76 -6.18
CA PHE A 183 7.26 -4.80 -7.17
C PHE A 183 8.59 -5.50 -6.93
N VAL A 184 8.68 -6.80 -7.16
CA VAL A 184 9.88 -7.62 -6.98
C VAL A 184 10.31 -8.28 -8.28
N ASN A 185 11.62 -8.33 -8.50
CA ASN A 185 12.22 -9.25 -9.46
C ASN A 185 12.55 -10.57 -8.72
N ASP A 186 11.65 -11.55 -8.86
CA ASP A 186 11.76 -12.90 -8.30
C ASP A 186 12.60 -13.87 -9.17
N THR A 187 13.24 -13.37 -10.22
CA THR A 187 14.03 -14.18 -11.16
C THR A 187 15.54 -14.13 -10.86
N ASP A 188 16.28 -15.13 -11.34
CA ASP A 188 17.75 -15.18 -11.26
C ASP A 188 18.48 -14.18 -12.21
N THR A 189 17.73 -13.32 -12.92
CA THR A 189 18.26 -12.43 -13.96
C THR A 189 17.79 -10.99 -13.77
N ASN A 190 18.39 -10.03 -14.47
CA ASN A 190 17.86 -8.66 -14.48
C ASN A 190 16.72 -8.57 -15.49
N ILE A 191 15.55 -8.09 -15.07
CA ILE A 191 14.35 -7.89 -15.91
C ILE A 191 13.95 -6.41 -15.91
N LYS A 192 12.96 -6.02 -16.72
CA LYS A 192 12.38 -4.67 -16.69
C LYS A 192 11.41 -4.50 -15.53
N LEU A 193 11.28 -3.29 -14.98
CA LEU A 193 10.30 -2.99 -13.93
C LEU A 193 8.89 -3.44 -14.34
N LYS A 194 8.49 -3.22 -15.59
CA LYS A 194 7.19 -3.67 -16.13
C LYS A 194 6.95 -5.18 -16.07
N GLU A 195 8.01 -5.97 -15.96
CA GLU A 195 7.99 -7.43 -15.82
C GLU A 195 8.08 -7.88 -14.34
N CYS A 196 8.46 -6.98 -13.42
CA CYS A 196 8.47 -7.28 -11.99
C CYS A 196 7.05 -7.52 -11.46
N LYS A 197 6.94 -8.50 -10.57
CA LYS A 197 5.66 -8.93 -9.97
C LYS A 197 5.30 -8.08 -8.78
N LEU A 198 4.01 -7.91 -8.54
CA LEU A 198 3.46 -7.27 -7.36
C LEU A 198 3.86 -8.05 -6.09
N GLU A 199 4.57 -7.37 -5.19
CA GLU A 199 5.06 -7.90 -3.91
C GLU A 199 4.15 -7.52 -2.74
N MET A 200 3.72 -6.27 -2.74
CA MET A 200 2.90 -5.67 -1.69
C MET A 200 1.80 -4.84 -2.34
N ALA A 201 0.59 -4.97 -1.81
CA ALA A 201 -0.49 -4.01 -2.03
C ALA A 201 -1.04 -3.57 -0.68
N ARG A 202 -0.93 -2.27 -0.38
CA ARG A 202 -1.50 -1.65 0.82
C ARG A 202 -2.51 -0.59 0.43
N TRP A 203 -3.63 -0.56 1.13
CA TRP A 203 -4.70 0.43 0.99
C TRP A 203 -4.97 1.10 2.31
N TRP A 204 -5.25 2.41 2.30
CA TRP A 204 -5.75 3.12 3.48
C TRP A 204 -6.63 4.30 3.08
N ALA A 205 -7.54 4.69 3.98
CA ALA A 205 -8.41 5.84 3.81
C ALA A 205 -8.63 6.62 5.11
N MET A 206 -9.17 7.84 4.98
CA MET A 206 -9.95 8.43 6.08
C MET A 206 -11.33 7.79 6.10
N ILE A 207 -11.85 7.49 7.28
CA ILE A 207 -13.10 6.76 7.47
C ILE A 207 -14.03 7.46 8.46
N PRO A 208 -15.36 7.27 8.37
CA PRO A 208 -16.31 7.90 9.28
C PRO A 208 -16.07 7.51 10.74
N LYS A 209 -16.19 8.47 11.67
CA LYS A 209 -15.95 8.26 13.11
C LYS A 209 -17.03 8.92 13.97
N PRO A 210 -17.36 8.38 15.16
CA PRO A 210 -18.30 9.01 16.10
C PRO A 210 -17.90 10.42 16.58
N THR A 211 -16.61 10.77 16.43
CA THR A 211 -16.03 12.07 16.83
C THR A 211 -16.09 13.13 15.72
N HIS A 212 -16.48 12.77 14.51
CA HIS A 212 -16.70 13.69 13.39
C HIS A 212 -18.17 14.15 13.35
N ASP A 213 -18.42 15.35 12.81
CA ASP A 213 -19.79 15.82 12.56
C ASP A 213 -20.48 15.01 11.43
N GLU A 214 -21.80 15.20 11.30
CA GLU A 214 -22.63 14.45 10.35
C GLU A 214 -22.29 14.76 8.88
N GLU A 215 -21.87 15.99 8.57
CA GLU A 215 -21.56 16.43 7.20
C GLU A 215 -20.24 15.82 6.72
N TYR A 216 -19.19 15.89 7.56
CA TYR A 216 -17.91 15.26 7.26
C TYR A 216 -18.00 13.73 7.25
N ASN A 217 -18.79 13.12 8.15
CA ASN A 217 -19.06 11.69 8.08
C ASN A 217 -19.84 11.28 6.83
N ALA A 218 -20.71 12.13 6.28
CA ALA A 218 -21.38 11.87 5.01
C ALA A 218 -20.42 11.99 3.82
N GLU A 219 -19.50 12.97 3.84
CA GLU A 219 -18.42 13.09 2.85
C GLU A 219 -17.52 11.84 2.84
N LEU A 220 -17.04 11.40 4.01
CA LEU A 220 -16.18 10.21 4.11
C LEU A 220 -16.87 8.92 3.65
N LYS A 221 -18.19 8.78 3.86
CA LYS A 221 -18.96 7.65 3.30
C LYS A 221 -19.03 7.70 1.79
N ALA A 222 -19.35 8.87 1.22
CA ALA A 222 -19.38 9.07 -0.23
C ALA A 222 -18.00 8.87 -0.88
N ASP A 223 -16.92 9.21 -0.17
CA ASP A 223 -15.54 9.00 -0.63
C ASP A 223 -15.15 7.51 -0.65
N LEU A 224 -15.55 6.74 0.38
CA LEU A 224 -15.39 5.28 0.38
C LEU A 224 -16.23 4.61 -0.73
N GLU A 225 -17.46 5.07 -0.97
CA GLU A 225 -18.29 4.62 -2.10
C GLU A 225 -17.68 4.99 -3.47
N ALA A 226 -16.96 6.11 -3.56
CA ALA A 226 -16.21 6.47 -4.76
C ALA A 226 -14.99 5.56 -4.95
N ALA A 227 -14.17 5.38 -3.92
CA ALA A 227 -13.02 4.48 -3.94
C ALA A 227 -13.42 3.05 -4.32
N ALA A 228 -14.54 2.53 -3.78
CA ALA A 228 -15.04 1.18 -4.03
C ALA A 228 -15.46 0.89 -5.49
N LYS A 229 -15.56 1.91 -6.36
CA LYS A 229 -15.74 1.72 -7.82
C LYS A 229 -14.46 1.29 -8.50
N HIS A 230 -13.32 1.70 -7.93
CA HIS A 230 -11.99 1.48 -8.46
C HIS A 230 -11.30 0.35 -7.71
N VAL A 231 -11.08 0.50 -6.40
CA VAL A 231 -10.41 -0.52 -5.57
C VAL A 231 -11.41 -1.51 -4.96
N SER A 232 -11.06 -2.79 -4.97
CA SER A 232 -11.88 -3.88 -4.42
C SER A 232 -11.02 -4.95 -3.76
N PHE A 233 -11.63 -5.72 -2.86
CA PHE A 233 -11.02 -6.85 -2.16
C PHE A 233 -12.05 -8.00 -2.05
N ALA A 234 -11.65 -9.11 -1.43
CA ALA A 234 -12.58 -10.17 -1.02
C ALA A 234 -13.63 -9.70 0.01
N PHE A 235 -13.42 -8.52 0.61
CA PHE A 235 -14.23 -7.88 1.66
C PHE A 235 -14.62 -6.45 1.25
N PRO A 236 -15.69 -5.86 1.84
CA PRO A 236 -16.05 -4.47 1.61
C PRO A 236 -15.04 -3.50 2.26
N LEU A 237 -14.90 -2.28 1.72
CA LEU A 237 -14.07 -1.22 2.35
C LEU A 237 -14.61 -0.76 3.71
N THR A 238 -15.86 -1.08 4.02
CA THR A 238 -16.52 -0.84 5.32
C THR A 238 -16.39 -2.02 6.29
N LEU A 239 -15.53 -3.00 6.00
CA LEU A 239 -15.31 -4.19 6.83
C LEU A 239 -15.06 -3.82 8.30
N THR A 240 -15.75 -4.49 9.21
CA THR A 240 -15.46 -4.41 10.65
C THR A 240 -14.54 -5.55 11.10
N LYS A 241 -13.87 -5.35 12.23
CA LYS A 241 -13.03 -6.40 12.84
C LYS A 241 -13.82 -7.68 13.16
N SER A 242 -15.07 -7.53 13.61
CA SER A 242 -15.93 -8.67 13.95
C SER A 242 -16.28 -9.53 12.74
N GLU A 243 -16.59 -8.91 11.59
CA GLU A 243 -16.86 -9.59 10.32
C GLU A 243 -15.61 -10.29 9.78
N LEU A 244 -14.44 -9.68 9.93
CA LEU A 244 -13.17 -10.29 9.54
C LEU A 244 -12.90 -11.59 10.32
N ILE A 245 -13.04 -11.56 11.64
CA ILE A 245 -12.83 -12.75 12.49
C ILE A 245 -13.90 -13.81 12.22
N ALA A 246 -15.15 -13.40 12.02
CA ALA A 246 -16.24 -14.34 11.68
C ALA A 246 -16.01 -15.05 10.33
N ASN A 247 -15.37 -14.39 9.36
CA ASN A 247 -15.07 -14.95 8.05
C ASN A 247 -13.74 -15.74 8.01
N SER A 248 -12.66 -15.19 8.58
CA SER A 248 -11.28 -15.70 8.44
C SER A 248 -10.73 -16.41 9.67
N GLY A 249 -11.48 -16.46 10.78
CA GLY A 249 -11.06 -17.08 12.04
C GLY A 249 -10.23 -16.14 12.93
N GLU A 250 -9.61 -16.71 13.95
CA GLU A 250 -8.77 -15.93 14.88
C GLU A 250 -7.47 -15.44 14.20
N PRO A 251 -7.04 -14.19 14.45
CA PRO A 251 -5.80 -13.67 13.92
C PRO A 251 -4.58 -14.36 14.53
N THR A 252 -3.51 -14.44 13.75
CA THR A 252 -2.22 -15.03 14.15
C THR A 252 -1.40 -14.12 15.06
N SER A 253 -1.64 -12.81 15.01
CA SER A 253 -1.02 -11.80 15.86
C SER A 253 -1.89 -10.54 15.90
N GLU A 254 -1.77 -9.77 16.99
CA GLU A 254 -2.47 -8.49 17.20
C GLU A 254 -1.46 -7.35 17.52
N LYS A 255 -0.17 -7.57 17.21
CA LYS A 255 0.93 -6.68 17.66
C LYS A 255 1.04 -5.37 16.89
N LEU A 256 0.70 -5.39 15.60
CA LEU A 256 0.84 -4.27 14.66
C LEU A 256 -0.49 -3.91 13.98
N GLY A 257 -1.61 -4.37 14.56
CA GLY A 257 -2.89 -4.56 13.88
C GLY A 257 -3.27 -6.03 13.90
N THR A 258 -4.41 -6.36 13.30
CA THR A 258 -4.96 -7.73 13.22
C THR A 258 -4.30 -8.46 12.06
N GLU A 259 -3.42 -9.41 12.36
CA GLU A 259 -2.49 -10.03 11.40
C GLU A 259 -2.84 -11.51 11.11
N TYR A 260 -2.82 -11.90 9.84
CA TYR A 260 -2.93 -13.29 9.37
C TYR A 260 -1.68 -13.63 8.55
N LYS A 261 -0.93 -14.65 8.98
CA LYS A 261 0.37 -15.07 8.41
C LYS A 261 0.49 -16.59 8.46
N ASN A 262 1.37 -17.22 7.67
CA ASN A 262 1.60 -18.66 7.87
C ASN A 262 2.39 -18.88 9.18
N PRO A 263 2.23 -20.05 9.84
CA PRO A 263 2.94 -20.35 11.08
C PRO A 263 4.47 -20.24 10.93
N GLY A 264 5.08 -19.34 11.70
CA GLY A 264 6.53 -19.11 11.72
C GLY A 264 7.02 -17.95 10.84
N GLU A 265 6.15 -17.35 10.02
CA GLU A 265 6.47 -16.14 9.26
C GLU A 265 6.49 -14.89 10.16
N VAL A 266 7.49 -14.03 9.97
CA VAL A 266 7.60 -12.73 10.68
C VAL A 266 6.96 -11.61 9.86
N TYR A 267 7.17 -11.63 8.55
CA TYR A 267 6.65 -10.68 7.55
C TYR A 267 5.63 -11.38 6.64
N GLY A 268 5.06 -10.68 5.66
CA GLY A 268 4.08 -11.25 4.75
C GLY A 268 2.69 -11.46 5.36
N GLY A 269 1.77 -11.93 4.52
CA GLY A 269 0.38 -12.21 4.88
C GLY A 269 -0.51 -10.97 4.78
N TYR A 270 -1.51 -10.87 5.65
CA TYR A 270 -2.38 -9.72 5.79
C TYR A 270 -2.15 -9.01 7.13
N ARG A 271 -2.23 -7.68 7.12
CA ARG A 271 -2.29 -6.84 8.32
C ARG A 271 -3.43 -5.83 8.15
N PHE A 272 -4.47 -5.96 8.97
CA PHE A 272 -5.63 -5.06 8.99
C PHE A 272 -5.53 -4.10 10.19
N THR A 273 -5.78 -2.82 9.96
CA THR A 273 -5.92 -1.82 11.02
C THR A 273 -7.34 -1.26 10.99
N PHE A 274 -8.03 -1.39 12.11
CA PHE A 274 -9.37 -0.85 12.32
C PHE A 274 -9.27 0.40 13.18
N ASP A 275 -10.14 1.39 12.95
CA ASP A 275 -10.28 2.52 13.86
C ASP A 275 -10.89 2.07 15.20
N THR A 276 -10.41 2.66 16.31
CA THR A 276 -10.77 2.22 17.67
C THR A 276 -12.19 2.58 18.08
N ASP A 277 -12.80 3.58 17.45
CA ASP A 277 -14.08 4.14 17.87
C ASP A 277 -15.24 3.62 17.00
N SER A 278 -14.97 3.35 15.72
CA SER A 278 -15.93 2.84 14.73
C SER A 278 -15.79 1.35 14.42
N GLU A 279 -14.65 0.72 14.77
CA GLU A 279 -14.25 -0.64 14.38
C GLU A 279 -14.20 -0.91 12.86
N VAL A 280 -14.30 0.14 12.03
CA VAL A 280 -14.25 0.05 10.55
C VAL A 280 -12.80 0.04 10.06
N LEU A 281 -12.54 -0.70 8.98
CA LEU A 281 -11.24 -0.84 8.33
C LEU A 281 -10.68 0.51 7.88
N GLN A 282 -9.53 0.89 8.42
CA GLN A 282 -8.82 2.12 8.04
C GLN A 282 -7.63 1.84 7.11
N ASP A 283 -6.97 0.69 7.28
CA ASP A 283 -5.77 0.28 6.53
C ASP A 283 -5.75 -1.24 6.36
N VAL A 284 -5.41 -1.74 5.17
CA VAL A 284 -5.03 -3.13 4.96
C VAL A 284 -3.73 -3.20 4.16
N SER A 285 -2.76 -3.96 4.64
CA SER A 285 -1.57 -4.36 3.90
C SER A 285 -1.65 -5.84 3.55
N ILE A 286 -1.41 -6.16 2.29
CA ILE A 286 -1.23 -7.51 1.78
C ILE A 286 0.22 -7.62 1.29
N GLU A 287 0.96 -8.58 1.83
CA GLU A 287 2.41 -8.74 1.61
C GLU A 287 2.72 -10.20 1.26
N LEU A 288 3.64 -10.44 0.33
CA LEU A 288 4.33 -11.73 0.21
C LEU A 288 5.50 -11.83 1.21
N LEU A 289 6.15 -13.00 1.20
CA LEU A 289 7.55 -13.09 1.62
C LEU A 289 8.37 -13.56 0.43
N TYR A 290 9.58 -13.02 0.34
CA TYR A 290 10.72 -13.62 -0.36
C TYR A 290 11.93 -13.65 0.59
#